data_AF-A0ABD5SQQ9-F1
#
_entry.id   AF-A0ABD5SQQ9-F1
#
_cell.length_a   1.000
_cell.length_b   1.000
_cell.length_c   1.000
_cell.angle_alpha   90.00
_cell.angle_beta   90.00
_cell.angle_gamma   90.00
#
_symmetry.space_group_name_H-M   'P 1'
#
loop_
_entity.id
_entity.type
_entity.pdbx_description
1 polymer ?
#
loop_
_entity_poly.entity_id
_entity_poly.type
_entity_poly.pdbx_seq_one_letter_code
_entity_poly.pdbx_strand_id
1 'polypeptide(L)'
;MPAPVEVVVEPALAVQLLAWVLAGSLLGSCSGLVPGLHANNFAFLLAGIAPAVPGPPLFVGCAMLAAGVVHTFCNAVPAMALGVPDAEMAVTALPGHRLVLEGRGYEA
;
A
#
# COMPACT_ATOMS: atom_id res chain seq x y z
N MET A 1 30.72 18.73 -13.43
CA MET A 1 31.14 17.38 -13.88
C MET A 1 29.99 16.44 -13.57
N PRO A 2 29.29 15.86 -14.55
CA PRO A 2 28.26 14.87 -14.25
C PRO A 2 28.93 13.67 -13.58
N ALA A 3 28.41 13.23 -12.43
CA ALA A 3 28.92 12.05 -11.77
C ALA A 3 28.78 10.86 -12.73
N PRO A 4 29.81 10.01 -12.89
CA PRO A 4 29.69 8.80 -13.69
C PRO A 4 28.59 7.93 -13.06
N VAL A 5 27.55 7.63 -13.83
CA VAL A 5 26.52 6.67 -13.42
C VAL A 5 27.16 5.29 -13.47
N GLU A 6 27.56 4.80 -12.30
CA GLU A 6 28.06 3.43 -12.15
C GLU A 6 26.86 2.49 -12.04
N VAL A 7 26.69 1.64 -13.05
CA VAL A 7 25.64 0.62 -13.04
C VAL A 7 26.13 -0.56 -12.20
N VAL A 8 25.68 -0.60 -10.95
CA VAL A 8 25.98 -1.69 -10.01
C VAL A 8 24.87 -2.74 -10.10
N VAL A 9 25.24 -4.01 -10.29
CA VAL A 9 24.30 -5.13 -10.35
C VAL A 9 24.52 -6.02 -9.12
N GLU A 10 23.64 -5.89 -8.13
CA GLU A 10 23.60 -6.75 -6.94
C GLU A 10 22.34 -7.64 -6.96
N PRO A 11 22.40 -8.83 -7.58
CA PRO A 11 21.21 -9.67 -7.76
C PRO A 11 20.63 -10.15 -6.42
N ALA A 12 21.48 -10.40 -5.43
CA ALA A 12 21.03 -10.81 -4.10
C ALA A 12 20.23 -9.73 -3.38
N LEU A 13 20.67 -8.46 -3.48
CA LEU A 13 19.94 -7.33 -2.91
C LEU A 13 18.62 -7.11 -3.64
N ALA A 14 18.63 -7.19 -4.98
CA ALA A 14 17.43 -7.03 -5.79
C ALA A 14 16.35 -8.08 -5.46
N VAL A 15 16.74 -9.36 -5.32
CA VAL A 15 15.80 -10.43 -4.95
C VAL A 15 15.25 -10.23 -3.52
N GLN A 16 16.09 -9.80 -2.58
CA GLN A 16 15.63 -9.49 -1.22
C GLN A 16 14.63 -8.33 -1.21
N LEU A 17 14.96 -7.22 -1.87
CA LEU A 17 14.04 -6.08 -1.99
C LEU A 17 12.72 -6.48 -2.64
N LEU A 18 12.77 -7.27 -3.72
CA LEU A 18 11.56 -7.78 -4.37
C LEU A 18 10.71 -8.62 -3.41
N ALA A 19 11.32 -9.53 -2.64
CA ALA A 19 10.61 -10.35 -1.67
C ALA A 19 9.93 -9.49 -0.58
N TRP A 20 10.63 -8.47 -0.06
CA TRP A 20 10.08 -7.55 0.94
C TRP A 20 8.97 -6.66 0.38
N VAL A 21 9.12 -6.17 -0.85
CA VAL A 21 8.06 -5.41 -1.54
C VAL A 21 6.82 -6.27 -1.74
N LEU A 22 6.98 -7.51 -2.21
CA LEU A 22 5.85 -8.44 -2.38
C LEU A 22 5.18 -8.78 -1.04
N ALA A 23 5.95 -9.02 0.02
CA ALA A 23 5.41 -9.24 1.36
C ALA A 23 4.64 -8.01 1.86
N GLY A 24 5.20 -6.81 1.67
CA GLY A 24 4.53 -5.55 1.96
C GLY A 24 3.23 -5.41 1.19
N SER A 25 3.24 -5.63 -0.12
CA SER A 25 2.05 -5.59 -0.97
C SER A 25 0.95 -6.56 -0.48
N LEU A 26 1.30 -7.78 -0.10
CA LEU A 26 0.34 -8.75 0.46
C LEU A 26 -0.28 -8.24 1.76
N LEU A 27 0.53 -7.71 2.67
CA LEU A 27 0.04 -7.11 3.92
C LEU A 27 -0.83 -5.88 3.64
N GLY A 28 -0.48 -5.07 2.64
CA GLY A 28 -1.28 -3.95 2.15
C GLY A 28 -2.64 -4.39 1.61
N SER A 29 -2.68 -5.46 0.81
CA SER A 29 -3.95 -6.02 0.31
C SER A 29 -4.82 -6.52 1.44
N CYS A 30 -4.26 -7.30 2.37
CA CYS A 30 -5.01 -7.81 3.51
C CYS A 30 -5.55 -6.67 4.37
N SER A 31 -4.72 -5.68 4.69
CA SER A 31 -5.13 -4.55 5.53
C SER A 31 -6.13 -3.62 4.83
N GLY A 32 -5.98 -3.37 3.53
CA GLY A 32 -6.90 -2.50 2.78
C GLY A 32 -8.28 -3.12 2.60
N LEU A 33 -8.38 -4.44 2.47
CA LEU A 33 -9.67 -5.12 2.36
C LEU A 33 -10.42 -5.26 3.70
N VAL A 34 -9.77 -4.95 4.83
CA VAL A 34 -10.40 -4.95 6.15
C VAL A 34 -11.09 -3.60 6.38
N PRO A 35 -12.43 -3.57 6.52
CA PRO A 35 -13.14 -2.32 6.74
C PRO A 35 -12.74 -1.69 8.08
N GLY A 36 -12.57 -0.36 8.09
CA GLY A 36 -12.25 0.43 9.29
C GLY A 36 -10.76 0.47 9.67
N LEU A 37 -9.86 -0.18 8.92
CA LEU A 37 -8.43 -0.04 9.10
C LEU A 37 -7.89 1.07 8.17
N HIS A 38 -7.25 2.09 8.75
CA HIS A 38 -6.63 3.18 7.98
C HIS A 38 -5.13 2.96 7.79
N ALA A 39 -4.59 3.55 6.71
CA ALA A 39 -3.17 3.50 6.39
C ALA A 39 -2.28 3.98 7.54
N ASN A 40 -2.68 5.04 8.26
CA ASN A 40 -1.92 5.58 9.39
C ASN A 40 -1.82 4.59 10.56
N ASN A 41 -2.94 3.97 10.95
CA ASN A 41 -2.97 2.98 12.03
C ASN A 41 -2.14 1.74 11.67
N PHE A 42 -2.23 1.32 10.41
CA PHE A 42 -1.47 0.21 9.90
C PHE A 42 0.04 0.52 9.83
N ALA A 43 0.42 1.73 9.40
CA ALA A 43 1.80 2.19 9.42
C ALA A 43 2.37 2.22 10.84
N PHE A 44 1.61 2.70 11.83
CA PHE A 44 2.02 2.67 13.24
C PHE A 44 2.20 1.23 13.77
N LEU A 45 1.30 0.31 13.40
CA LEU A 45 1.44 -1.10 13.76
C LEU A 45 2.75 -1.69 13.19
N LEU A 46 3.01 -1.47 11.90
CA LEU A 46 4.24 -1.95 11.26
C LEU A 46 5.48 -1.30 11.87
N ALA A 47 5.44 0.00 12.16
CA ALA A 47 6.53 0.71 12.83
C ALA A 47 6.81 0.18 14.24
N GLY A 48 5.78 -0.26 14.97
CA GLY A 48 5.93 -0.91 16.27
C GLY A 48 6.62 -2.28 16.20
N ILE A 49 6.44 -3.02 15.10
CA ILE A 49 7.05 -4.33 14.87
C ILE A 49 8.46 -4.19 14.26
N ALA A 50 8.74 -3.10 13.54
CA ALA A 50 9.99 -2.88 12.81
C ALA A 50 11.29 -3.14 13.63
N PRO A 51 11.40 -2.71 14.92
CA PRO A 51 12.61 -2.97 15.71
C PRO A 51 12.87 -4.45 16.03
N ALA A 52 11.83 -5.30 15.98
CA ALA A 52 11.95 -6.74 16.23
C ALA A 52 12.41 -7.52 15.00
N VAL A 53 12.46 -6.88 13.82
CA VAL A 53 12.88 -7.52 12.57
C VAL A 53 14.41 -7.44 12.46
N PRO A 54 15.11 -8.58 12.38
CA PRO A 54 16.56 -8.58 12.15
C PRO A 54 16.89 -8.18 10.71
N GLY A 55 17.94 -7.38 10.55
CA GLY A 55 18.50 -7.00 9.25
C GLY A 55 18.46 -5.48 8.97
N PRO A 56 18.87 -5.06 7.77
CA PRO A 56 18.86 -3.66 7.37
C PRO A 56 17.45 -3.04 7.43
N PRO A 57 17.28 -1.86 8.06
CA PRO A 57 16.00 -1.15 8.12
C PRO A 57 15.40 -0.83 6.74
N LEU A 58 16.25 -0.78 5.71
CA LEU A 58 15.85 -0.59 4.32
C LEU A 58 14.75 -1.58 3.89
N PHE A 59 14.89 -2.86 4.24
CA PHE A 59 13.95 -3.88 3.80
C PHE A 59 12.56 -3.69 4.40
N VAL A 60 12.51 -3.39 5.70
CA VAL A 60 11.26 -3.08 6.40
C VAL A 60 10.65 -1.79 5.85
N GLY A 61 11.44 -0.75 5.60
CA GLY A 61 10.99 0.50 4.99
C GLY A 61 10.37 0.29 3.61
N CYS A 62 11.00 -0.50 2.75
CA CYS A 62 10.46 -0.85 1.43
C CYS A 62 9.15 -1.62 1.54
N ALA A 63 9.04 -2.59 2.46
CA ALA A 63 7.80 -3.31 2.68
C ALA A 63 6.69 -2.41 3.24
N MET A 64 7.00 -1.52 4.19
CA MET A 64 6.03 -0.56 4.74
C MET A 64 5.49 0.39 3.66
N LEU A 65 6.37 0.89 2.77
CA LEU A 65 5.95 1.72 1.64
C LEU A 65 5.07 0.94 0.67
N ALA A 66 5.47 -0.28 0.28
CA ALA A 66 4.67 -1.13 -0.60
C ALA A 66 3.31 -1.45 0.03
N ALA A 67 3.28 -1.75 1.32
CA ALA A 67 2.06 -2.05 2.06
C ALA A 67 1.13 -0.84 2.14
N GLY A 68 1.66 0.34 2.42
CA GLY A 68 0.89 1.59 2.46
C GLY A 68 0.27 1.92 1.10
N VAL A 69 1.05 1.84 0.01
CA VAL A 69 0.54 2.07 -1.34
C VAL A 69 -0.59 1.10 -1.67
N VAL A 70 -0.39 -0.21 -1.50
CA VAL A 70 -1.42 -1.21 -1.83
C VAL A 70 -2.64 -1.07 -0.94
N HIS A 71 -2.46 -0.79 0.36
CA HIS A 71 -3.56 -0.54 1.29
C HIS A 71 -4.47 0.60 0.80
N THR A 72 -3.90 1.75 0.43
CA THR A 72 -4.64 2.92 -0.05
C THR A 72 -5.43 2.67 -1.33
N PHE A 73 -5.01 1.72 -2.16
CA PHE A 73 -5.83 1.32 -3.31
C PHE A 73 -6.88 0.27 -2.93
N CYS A 74 -6.51 -0.72 -2.13
CA CYS A 74 -7.42 -1.80 -1.74
C CYS A 74 -8.56 -1.34 -0.82
N ASN A 75 -8.34 -0.33 0.03
CA ASN A 75 -9.36 0.17 0.96
C ASN A 75 -10.50 0.93 0.29
N ALA A 76 -10.34 1.36 -0.97
CA ALA A 76 -11.44 1.89 -1.77
C ALA A 76 -12.55 0.85 -1.99
N VAL A 77 -12.20 -0.44 -2.11
CA VAL A 77 -13.16 -1.51 -2.38
C VAL A 77 -14.21 -1.65 -1.27
N PRO A 78 -13.85 -1.92 0.01
CA PRO A 78 -14.84 -1.98 1.07
C PRO A 78 -15.51 -0.63 1.32
N ALA A 79 -14.81 0.49 1.17
CA ALA A 79 -15.36 1.83 1.37
C ALA A 79 -16.52 2.14 0.39
N MET A 80 -16.31 1.84 -0.90
CA MET A 80 -17.32 2.00 -1.94
C MET A 80 -18.46 0.99 -1.80
N ALA A 81 -18.15 -0.26 -1.44
CA ALA A 81 -19.16 -1.30 -1.23
C ALA A 81 -20.08 -1.00 -0.03
N LEU A 82 -19.56 -0.38 1.03
CA LEU A 82 -20.32 0.01 2.21
C LEU A 82 -20.95 1.41 2.09
N GLY A 83 -20.57 2.20 1.08
CA GLY A 83 -21.07 3.57 0.86
C GLY A 83 -20.63 4.58 1.92
N VAL A 84 -19.54 4.28 2.65
CA VAL A 84 -18.96 5.16 3.68
C VAL A 84 -17.48 5.40 3.35
N PRO A 85 -17.19 6.20 2.32
CA PRO A 85 -15.83 6.56 1.98
C PRO A 85 -15.24 7.50 3.04
N ASP A 86 -13.96 7.29 3.30
CA ASP A 86 -13.21 8.10 4.25
C ASP A 86 -12.94 9.51 3.68
N ALA A 87 -12.64 10.48 4.55
CA ALA A 87 -12.45 11.88 4.12
C ALA A 87 -11.31 12.02 3.09
N GLU A 88 -10.27 11.19 3.22
CA GLU A 88 -9.14 11.14 2.28
C GLU A 88 -9.54 10.65 0.88
N MET A 89 -10.65 9.91 0.77
CA MET A 89 -11.18 9.40 -0.50
C MET A 89 -12.16 10.35 -1.17
N ALA A 90 -12.45 11.53 -0.62
CA ALA A 90 -13.48 12.43 -1.15
C ALA A 90 -13.34 12.74 -2.66
N VAL A 91 -12.10 12.85 -3.15
CA VAL A 91 -11.79 13.16 -4.55
C VAL A 91 -12.09 11.97 -5.48
N THR A 92 -11.87 10.73 -5.03
CA THR A 92 -12.13 9.51 -5.80
C THR A 92 -13.54 8.97 -5.60
N ALA A 93 -14.14 9.23 -4.45
CA ALA A 93 -15.48 8.79 -4.10
C ALA A 93 -16.54 9.36 -5.04
N LEU A 94 -16.52 10.65 -5.37
CA LEU A 94 -17.56 11.26 -6.21
C LEU A 94 -17.63 10.64 -7.62
N PRO A 95 -16.51 10.46 -8.36
CA PRO A 95 -16.49 9.68 -9.60
C PRO A 95 -17.01 8.25 -9.42
N GLY A 96 -16.56 7.54 -8.38
CA GLY A 96 -17.00 6.17 -8.10
C GLY A 96 -18.52 6.07 -7.83
N HIS A 97 -19.07 6.99 -7.03
CA HIS A 97 -20.49 7.06 -6.73
C HIS A 97 -21.34 7.26 -8.01
N ARG A 98 -20.86 8.05 -8.97
CA ARG A 98 -21.53 8.21 -10.28
C ARG A 98 -21.55 6.91 -11.06
N LEU A 99 -20.43 6.19 -11.10
CA LEU A 99 -20.35 4.88 -11.78
C LEU A 99 -21.26 3.85 -11.12
N VAL A 100 -21.35 3.82 -9.78
CA VAL A 100 -22.31 2.96 -9.08
C VAL A 100 -23.77 3.32 -9.42
N LEU A 101 -24.12 4.61 -9.44
CA LEU A 101 -25.47 5.06 -9.83
C LEU A 101 -25.82 4.73 -11.29
N GLU A 102 -24.83 4.69 -12.19
CA GLU A 102 -24.96 4.25 -13.59
C GLU A 102 -25.06 2.72 -13.74
N GLY A 103 -25.03 1.95 -12.65
CA GLY A 103 -25.03 0.48 -12.68
C GLY A 103 -23.67 -0.13 -13.03
N ARG A 104 -22.61 0.68 -13.06
CA ARG A 104 -21.22 0.31 -13.43
C ARG A 104 -20.32 0.16 -12.20
N GLY A 105 -20.85 -0.39 -11.11
CA GLY A 105 -20.13 -0.49 -9.83
C GLY A 105 -18.85 -1.34 -9.87
N TYR A 106 -18.69 -2.23 -10.86
CA TYR A 106 -17.45 -2.97 -11.08
C TYR A 106 -16.33 -2.13 -11.74
N GLU A 107 -16.69 -1.00 -12.35
CA GLU A 107 -15.76 -0.08 -13.02
C GLU A 107 -15.44 1.14 -12.15
N ALA A 108 -16.06 1.21 -10.96
CA ALA A 108 -15.94 2.29 -9.99
C ALA A 108 -14.60 2.29 -9.24
#